data_AF-A0A2V7X3G7-F1
#
_entry.id   AF-A0A2V7X3G7-F1
#
_cell.length_a   1.000
_cell.length_b   1.000
_cell.length_c   1.000
_cell.angle_alpha   90.00
_cell.angle_beta   90.00
_cell.angle_gamma   90.00
#
_symmetry.space_group_name_H-M   'P 1'
#
loop_
_entity.id
_entity.type
_entity.pdbx_description
1 polymer ?
#
loop_
_entity_poly.entity_id
_entity_poly.type
_entity_poly.pdbx_seq_one_letter_code
_entity_poly.pdbx_strand_id
1 'polypeptide(L)'
;MAVLDRRTEAALREFQIWRDLSVWAVVPNMYAFIRDLTDRGLVGAALARFLRLRPGAMAVTGVNALRKLGPLSRSDFSAGALWLAQMELAAASGLRIGRVFLHPQLTEIALAGRVRGLFTEFASQARSLGMEPGLVTHNPVVAGEVLGTDLDAFAAIVAPCNSKGYKMVPDRGSCEILLLSRADRFWASEITAGASLSVEAGLAHARTLGLAGAMLDFRGVEEQFRARSSPILGAAALPV
;
A
#
# COMPACT_ATOMS: atom_id res chain seq x y z
N MET A 1 -6.16 -2.85 -14.88
CA MET A 1 -6.33 -1.54 -14.23
C MET A 1 -4.96 -0.97 -13.95
N ALA A 2 -4.37 -0.26 -14.91
CA ALA A 2 -3.24 0.63 -14.70
C ALA A 2 -3.75 2.01 -15.08
N VAL A 3 -3.60 2.98 -14.17
CA VAL A 3 -4.32 4.25 -14.13
C VAL A 3 -5.74 4.07 -13.59
N LEU A 4 -6.04 4.76 -12.48
CA LEU A 4 -7.40 4.99 -12.00
C LEU A 4 -8.27 5.39 -13.18
N ASP A 5 -9.30 4.63 -13.50
CA ASP A 5 -10.23 5.06 -14.54
C ASP A 5 -10.98 6.32 -14.04
N ARG A 6 -11.47 7.13 -14.98
CA ARG A 6 -12.10 8.43 -14.66
C ARG A 6 -13.28 8.30 -13.70
N ARG A 7 -14.01 7.18 -13.73
CA ARG A 7 -15.17 6.95 -12.87
C ARG A 7 -14.72 6.69 -11.44
N THR A 8 -13.71 5.84 -11.26
CA THR A 8 -13.12 5.59 -9.93
C THR A 8 -12.47 6.86 -9.38
N GLU A 9 -11.76 7.64 -10.20
CA GLU A 9 -11.17 8.92 -9.78
C GLU A 9 -12.26 9.91 -9.32
N ALA A 10 -13.35 10.06 -10.10
CA ALA A 10 -14.46 10.94 -9.75
C ALA A 10 -15.14 10.51 -8.44
N ALA A 11 -15.43 9.22 -8.28
CA ALA A 11 -16.05 8.68 -7.07
C ALA A 11 -15.16 8.90 -5.83
N LEU A 12 -13.84 8.70 -5.96
CA LEU A 12 -12.91 8.98 -4.88
C LEU A 12 -12.90 10.47 -4.54
N ARG A 13 -12.83 11.37 -5.54
CA ARG A 13 -12.88 12.82 -5.28
C ARG A 13 -14.14 13.25 -4.55
N GLU A 14 -15.31 12.77 -4.99
CA GLU A 14 -16.58 13.03 -4.32
C GLU A 14 -16.54 12.54 -2.87
N PHE A 15 -16.02 11.34 -2.63
CA PHE A 15 -15.86 10.80 -1.28
C PHE A 15 -14.91 11.65 -0.42
N GLN A 16 -13.80 12.13 -0.98
CA GLN A 16 -12.85 13.01 -0.28
C GLN A 16 -13.49 14.33 0.11
N ILE A 17 -14.33 14.91 -0.75
CA ILE A 17 -15.06 16.15 -0.46
C ILE A 17 -16.12 15.88 0.62
N TRP A 18 -16.87 14.78 0.49
CA TRP A 18 -17.96 14.46 1.40
C TRP A 18 -17.50 14.18 2.84
N ARG A 19 -16.35 13.53 3.03
CA ARG A 19 -15.83 13.14 4.36
C ARG A 19 -14.64 13.95 4.84
N ASP A 20 -14.12 14.86 4.02
CA ASP A 20 -12.84 15.52 4.23
C ASP A 20 -11.69 14.54 4.57
N LEU A 21 -11.59 13.43 3.82
CA LEU A 21 -10.57 12.41 4.03
C LEU A 21 -9.53 12.37 2.90
N SER A 22 -8.25 12.21 3.28
CA SER A 22 -7.21 11.85 2.33
C SER A 22 -7.29 10.37 1.99
N VAL A 23 -6.96 10.01 0.75
CA VAL A 23 -6.76 8.61 0.36
C VAL A 23 -5.31 8.20 0.57
N TRP A 24 -5.09 6.90 0.73
CA TRP A 24 -3.75 6.30 0.70
C TRP A 24 -3.59 5.51 -0.59
N ALA A 25 -2.41 5.58 -1.21
CA ALA A 25 -2.11 4.91 -2.46
C ALA A 25 -1.08 3.81 -2.26
N VAL A 26 -1.22 2.68 -2.97
CA VAL A 26 -0.19 1.63 -3.05
C VAL A 26 0.43 1.67 -4.44
N VAL A 27 1.74 1.84 -4.53
CA VAL A 27 2.47 2.04 -5.79
C VAL A 27 3.78 1.27 -5.84
N PRO A 28 4.29 0.95 -7.05
CA PRO A 28 3.54 0.98 -8.31
C PRO A 28 2.50 -0.15 -8.33
N ASN A 29 1.51 -0.06 -9.20
CA ASN A 29 0.57 -1.15 -9.46
C ASN A 29 1.29 -2.30 -10.17
N MET A 30 1.88 -3.19 -9.37
CA MET A 30 2.70 -4.29 -9.87
C MET A 30 1.89 -5.28 -10.70
N TYR A 31 0.60 -5.49 -10.39
CA TYR A 31 -0.26 -6.37 -11.19
C TYR A 31 -0.42 -5.87 -12.62
N ALA A 32 -0.63 -4.57 -12.78
CA ALA A 32 -0.77 -3.99 -14.10
C ALA A 32 0.59 -3.88 -14.82
N PHE A 33 1.67 -3.61 -14.08
CA PHE A 33 3.01 -3.64 -14.65
C PHE A 33 3.38 -5.02 -15.20
N ILE A 34 3.20 -6.09 -14.41
CA ILE A 34 3.50 -7.46 -14.84
C ILE A 34 2.66 -7.82 -16.07
N ARG A 35 1.38 -7.46 -16.09
CA ARG A 35 0.52 -7.67 -17.27
C ARG A 35 1.04 -6.96 -18.51
N ASP A 36 1.35 -5.67 -18.40
CA ASP A 36 1.87 -4.90 -19.54
C ASP A 36 3.24 -5.39 -20.00
N LEU A 37 4.08 -5.90 -19.08
CA LEU A 37 5.35 -6.54 -19.39
C LEU A 37 5.14 -7.79 -20.23
N THR A 38 4.19 -8.65 -19.84
CA THR A 38 3.83 -9.87 -20.58
C THR A 38 3.27 -9.56 -21.96
N ASP A 39 2.46 -8.50 -22.10
CA ASP A 39 1.77 -8.17 -23.36
C ASP A 39 2.63 -7.36 -24.34
N ARG A 40 3.49 -6.44 -23.86
CA ARG A 40 4.14 -5.40 -24.69
C ARG A 40 5.66 -5.31 -24.52
N GLY A 41 6.25 -6.10 -23.64
CA GLY A 41 7.64 -5.94 -23.22
C GLY A 41 7.87 -4.67 -22.38
N LEU A 42 9.06 -4.54 -21.79
CA LEU A 42 9.38 -3.50 -20.80
C LEU A 42 9.30 -2.07 -21.37
N VAL A 43 9.79 -1.88 -22.60
CA VAL A 43 9.78 -0.58 -23.29
C VAL A 43 8.36 -0.17 -23.72
N GLY A 44 7.57 -1.13 -24.24
CA GLY A 44 6.19 -0.87 -24.65
C GLY A 44 5.27 -0.52 -23.48
N ALA A 45 5.46 -1.19 -22.33
CA ALA A 45 4.72 -0.92 -21.09
C ALA A 45 5.02 0.48 -20.52
N ALA A 46 6.29 0.89 -20.54
CA ALA A 46 6.72 2.22 -20.09
C ALA A 46 6.16 3.33 -21.00
N LEU A 47 6.27 3.18 -22.33
CA LEU A 47 5.77 4.16 -23.29
C LEU A 47 4.25 4.32 -23.20
N ALA A 48 3.51 3.21 -23.11
CA ALA A 48 2.04 3.25 -22.99
C ALA A 48 1.57 3.98 -21.73
N ARG A 49 2.30 3.86 -20.61
CA ARG A 49 2.03 4.62 -19.38
C ARG A 49 2.39 6.09 -19.53
N PHE A 50 3.51 6.41 -20.16
CA PHE A 50 3.96 7.79 -20.35
C PHE A 50 2.98 8.58 -21.21
N LEU A 51 2.49 7.99 -22.31
CA LEU A 51 1.50 8.60 -23.19
C LEU A 51 0.12 8.78 -22.54
N ARG A 52 -0.16 8.15 -21.39
CA ARG A 52 -1.41 8.32 -20.63
C ARG A 52 -1.34 9.47 -19.61
N LEU A 53 -0.17 10.04 -19.39
CA LEU A 53 -0.01 11.17 -18.48
C LEU A 53 -0.54 12.46 -19.11
N ARG A 54 -0.96 13.41 -18.26
CA ARG A 54 -1.28 14.78 -18.71
C ARG A 54 0.01 15.48 -19.16
N PRO A 55 -0.04 16.44 -20.11
CA PRO A 55 1.18 17.10 -20.63
C PRO A 55 2.11 17.67 -19.56
N GLY A 56 1.57 18.27 -18.49
CA GLY A 56 2.38 18.76 -17.36
C GLY A 56 3.05 17.64 -16.55
N ALA A 57 2.36 16.51 -16.38
CA ALA A 57 2.92 15.33 -15.73
C ALA A 57 3.99 14.64 -16.60
N MET A 58 3.82 14.67 -17.92
CA MET A 58 4.83 14.19 -18.88
C MET A 58 6.13 15.00 -18.80
N ALA A 59 6.04 16.33 -18.66
CA ALA A 59 7.22 17.18 -18.53
C ALA A 59 8.03 16.87 -17.25
N VAL A 60 7.34 16.75 -16.10
CA VAL A 60 7.96 16.44 -14.81
C VAL A 60 8.58 15.04 -14.81
N THR A 61 7.89 14.05 -15.39
CA THR A 61 8.37 12.66 -15.43
C THR A 61 9.44 12.43 -16.51
N GLY A 62 9.39 13.18 -17.62
CA GLY A 62 10.29 13.06 -18.78
C GLY A 62 11.69 13.62 -18.55
N VAL A 63 11.83 14.73 -17.82
CA VAL A 63 13.14 15.31 -17.47
C VAL A 63 13.96 14.35 -16.59
N ASN A 64 13.28 13.57 -15.73
CA ASN A 64 13.94 12.59 -14.87
C ASN A 64 14.28 11.26 -15.57
N ALA A 65 13.55 10.90 -16.63
CA ALA A 65 13.73 9.64 -17.37
C ALA A 65 14.97 9.65 -18.28
N LEU A 66 15.29 10.78 -18.91
CA LEU A 66 16.38 10.89 -19.89
C LEU A 66 17.79 10.75 -19.28
N ARG A 67 17.93 10.85 -17.95
CA ARG A 67 19.25 10.78 -17.29
C ARG A 67 19.67 9.37 -16.86
N LYS A 68 18.84 8.33 -17.03
CA LYS A 68 19.09 6.98 -16.43
C LYS A 68 18.90 5.76 -17.34
N LEU A 69 18.79 5.92 -18.66
CA LEU A 69 18.60 4.78 -19.58
C LEU A 69 19.96 4.17 -20.01
N GLY A 70 20.55 3.36 -19.13
CA GLY A 70 21.66 2.42 -19.43
C GLY A 70 21.21 0.96 -19.44
N PRO A 71 22.10 -0.01 -19.76
CA PRO A 71 21.76 -1.44 -19.76
C PRO A 71 21.45 -1.95 -18.34
N LEU A 72 20.27 -2.56 -18.20
CA LEU A 72 19.58 -2.85 -16.93
C LEU A 72 20.32 -3.82 -15.99
N SER A 73 20.87 -3.27 -14.91
CA SER A 73 21.30 -3.95 -13.68
C SER A 73 20.12 -4.13 -12.69
N ARG A 74 20.29 -4.89 -11.59
CA ARG A 74 19.27 -5.00 -10.52
C ARG A 74 18.91 -3.65 -9.89
N SER A 75 19.85 -2.70 -9.85
CA SER A 75 19.61 -1.30 -9.47
C SER A 75 18.68 -0.57 -10.43
N ASP A 76 18.67 -0.94 -11.71
CA ASP A 76 17.85 -0.31 -12.73
C ASP A 76 16.39 -0.81 -12.72
N PHE A 77 16.13 -2.04 -12.25
CA PHE A 77 14.77 -2.49 -11.95
C PHE A 77 14.14 -1.66 -10.82
N SER A 78 14.92 -1.43 -9.75
CA SER A 78 14.49 -0.62 -8.61
C SER A 78 14.18 0.82 -9.03
N ALA A 79 15.09 1.43 -9.80
CA ALA A 79 14.89 2.77 -10.35
C ALA A 79 13.68 2.84 -11.30
N GLY A 80 13.52 1.84 -12.17
CA GLY A 80 12.37 1.73 -13.08
C GLY A 80 11.04 1.58 -12.35
N ALA A 81 11.00 0.77 -11.29
CA ALA A 81 9.80 0.58 -10.48
C ALA A 81 9.41 1.85 -9.70
N LEU A 82 10.37 2.58 -9.14
CA LEU A 82 10.13 3.88 -8.50
C LEU A 82 9.71 4.95 -9.52
N TRP A 83 10.25 4.91 -10.74
CA TRP A 83 9.81 5.80 -11.81
C TRP A 83 8.36 5.51 -12.21
N LEU A 84 7.96 4.24 -12.34
CA LEU A 84 6.57 3.85 -12.57
C LEU A 84 5.65 4.33 -11.44
N ALA A 85 6.10 4.24 -10.19
CA ALA A 85 5.35 4.75 -9.04
C ALA A 85 5.12 6.27 -9.18
N GLN A 86 6.14 7.05 -9.56
CA GLN A 86 5.99 8.49 -9.79
C GLN A 86 5.00 8.81 -10.92
N MET A 87 5.01 8.05 -12.01
CA MET A 87 4.04 8.23 -13.09
C MET A 87 2.61 7.98 -12.62
N GLU A 88 2.39 6.92 -11.83
CA GLU A 88 1.07 6.61 -11.29
C GLU A 88 0.58 7.67 -10.30
N LEU A 89 1.47 8.20 -9.45
CA LEU A 89 1.14 9.32 -8.56
C LEU A 89 0.83 10.60 -9.35
N ALA A 90 1.59 10.89 -10.40
CA ALA A 90 1.32 12.04 -11.27
C ALA A 90 -0.01 11.91 -12.02
N ALA A 91 -0.38 10.70 -12.43
CA ALA A 91 -1.69 10.42 -13.02
C ALA A 91 -2.83 10.61 -12.00
N ALA A 92 -2.58 10.35 -10.71
CA ALA A 92 -3.50 10.55 -9.61
C ALA A 92 -3.47 11.96 -8.99
N SER A 93 -2.82 12.93 -9.64
CA SER A 93 -2.46 14.25 -9.09
C SER A 93 -3.60 15.14 -8.59
N GLY A 94 -4.86 14.84 -8.86
CA GLY A 94 -5.95 15.58 -8.21
C GLY A 94 -6.76 14.79 -7.19
N LEU A 95 -6.29 13.62 -6.77
CA LEU A 95 -6.68 13.06 -5.50
C LEU A 95 -5.81 13.65 -4.39
N ARG A 96 -6.40 13.91 -3.22
CA ARG A 96 -5.64 14.28 -2.02
C ARG A 96 -5.03 13.02 -1.40
N ILE A 97 -3.82 12.67 -1.83
CA ILE A 97 -3.09 11.49 -1.32
C ILE A 97 -2.27 11.91 -0.11
N GLY A 98 -2.62 11.41 1.08
CA GLY A 98 -1.91 11.74 2.33
C GLY A 98 -0.70 10.83 2.58
N ARG A 99 -0.81 9.58 2.14
CA ARG A 99 0.21 8.55 2.36
C ARG A 99 0.35 7.67 1.13
N VAL A 100 1.59 7.28 0.83
CA VAL A 100 1.91 6.40 -0.29
C VAL A 100 2.69 5.19 0.21
N PHE A 101 2.25 4.01 -0.19
CA PHE A 101 2.80 2.74 0.23
C PHE A 101 3.56 2.06 -0.90
N LEU A 102 4.72 1.49 -0.60
CA LEU A 102 5.40 0.61 -1.54
C LEU A 102 4.63 -0.70 -1.68
N HIS A 103 4.38 -1.12 -2.93
CA HIS A 103 3.63 -2.34 -3.23
C HIS A 103 4.32 -3.58 -2.67
N PRO A 104 3.58 -4.52 -2.03
CA PRO A 104 4.18 -5.64 -1.31
C PRO A 104 5.13 -6.48 -2.16
N GLN A 105 4.79 -6.79 -3.42
CA GLN A 105 5.67 -7.53 -4.34
C GLN A 105 7.03 -6.85 -4.53
N LEU A 106 7.07 -5.52 -4.64
CA LEU A 106 8.32 -4.79 -4.79
C LEU A 106 9.08 -4.74 -3.46
N THR A 107 8.37 -4.56 -2.35
CA THR A 107 8.93 -4.68 -0.99
C THR A 107 9.61 -6.04 -0.81
N GLU A 108 8.93 -7.15 -1.08
CA GLU A 108 9.47 -8.49 -0.85
C GLU A 108 10.68 -8.80 -1.74
N ILE A 109 10.67 -8.39 -3.00
CA ILE A 109 11.84 -8.52 -3.90
C ILE A 109 13.03 -7.72 -3.35
N ALA A 110 12.79 -6.49 -2.90
CA ALA A 110 13.84 -5.63 -2.37
C ALA A 110 14.39 -6.13 -1.02
N LEU A 111 13.53 -6.67 -0.14
CA LEU A 111 13.94 -7.30 1.11
C LEU A 111 14.78 -8.56 0.86
N ALA A 112 14.33 -9.44 -0.03
CA ALA A 112 15.06 -10.65 -0.40
C ALA A 112 16.45 -10.33 -0.99
N GLY A 113 16.53 -9.26 -1.80
CA GLY A 113 17.80 -8.76 -2.34
C GLY A 113 18.61 -7.87 -1.38
N ARG A 114 18.11 -7.62 -0.16
CA ARG A 114 18.66 -6.66 0.82
C ARG A 114 18.98 -5.28 0.22
N VAL A 115 18.15 -4.81 -0.71
CA VAL A 115 18.33 -3.56 -1.46
C VAL A 115 17.79 -2.36 -0.66
N ARG A 116 18.48 -2.00 0.43
CA ARG A 116 18.08 -0.89 1.34
C ARG A 116 17.86 0.44 0.60
N GLY A 117 18.67 0.71 -0.43
CA GLY A 117 18.61 1.96 -1.21
C GLY A 117 17.27 2.19 -1.91
N LEU A 118 16.51 1.15 -2.24
CA LEU A 118 15.17 1.31 -2.84
C LEU A 118 14.22 1.97 -1.84
N PHE A 119 14.25 1.53 -0.58
CA PHE A 119 13.35 2.00 0.46
C PHE A 119 13.62 3.45 0.86
N THR A 120 14.90 3.81 0.99
CA THR A 120 15.29 5.19 1.33
C THR A 120 14.96 6.16 0.20
N GLU A 121 15.20 5.76 -1.06
CA GLU A 121 14.83 6.55 -2.24
C GLU A 121 13.31 6.72 -2.34
N PHE A 122 12.53 5.64 -2.16
CA PHE A 122 11.07 5.72 -2.15
C PHE A 122 10.57 6.67 -1.06
N ALA A 123 11.10 6.55 0.17
CA ALA A 123 10.70 7.40 1.27
C ALA A 123 11.05 8.88 1.02
N SER A 124 12.19 9.15 0.39
CA SER A 124 12.60 10.48 -0.05
C SER A 124 11.65 11.06 -1.10
N GLN A 125 11.30 10.27 -2.12
CA GLN A 125 10.37 10.68 -3.19
C GLN A 125 8.95 10.94 -2.67
N ALA A 126 8.45 10.12 -1.76
CA ALA A 126 7.16 10.35 -1.12
C ALA A 126 7.13 11.70 -0.39
N ARG A 127 8.18 11.99 0.41
CA ARG A 127 8.29 13.24 1.16
C ARG A 127 8.44 14.46 0.26
N SER A 128 9.18 14.37 -0.85
CA SER A 128 9.32 15.49 -1.79
C SER A 128 8.00 15.84 -2.49
N LEU A 129 7.05 14.91 -2.55
CA LEU A 129 5.69 15.12 -3.03
C LEU A 129 4.71 15.54 -1.93
N GLY A 130 5.19 15.80 -0.70
CA GLY A 130 4.36 16.17 0.44
C GLY A 130 3.51 15.03 1.00
N MET A 131 3.89 13.77 0.72
CA MET A 131 3.17 12.58 1.17
C MET A 131 3.96 11.84 2.26
N GLU A 132 3.24 11.18 3.15
CA GLU A 132 3.87 10.26 4.11
C GLU A 132 4.28 8.95 3.41
N PRO A 133 5.51 8.46 3.60
CA PRO A 133 5.89 7.14 3.11
C PRO A 133 5.32 6.04 4.00
N GLY A 134 4.82 4.99 3.36
CA GLY A 134 4.36 3.77 3.98
C GLY A 134 4.98 2.53 3.33
N LEU A 135 4.97 1.42 4.06
CA LEU A 135 5.50 0.15 3.62
C LEU A 135 4.44 -0.92 3.76
N VAL A 136 4.22 -1.76 2.74
CA VAL A 136 3.45 -3.00 2.89
C VAL A 136 4.43 -4.15 2.79
N THR A 137 4.44 -5.03 3.79
CA THR A 137 5.29 -6.22 3.80
C THR A 137 4.59 -7.42 4.42
N HIS A 138 4.93 -8.61 3.95
CA HIS A 138 4.58 -9.89 4.57
C HIS A 138 5.70 -10.43 5.46
N ASN A 139 6.85 -9.75 5.52
CA ASN A 139 8.04 -10.11 6.31
C ASN A 139 8.49 -8.93 7.19
N PRO A 140 7.69 -8.51 8.19
CA PRO A 140 8.03 -7.35 9.00
C PRO A 140 9.37 -7.50 9.73
N VAL A 141 9.72 -8.71 10.21
CA VAL A 141 11.00 -8.98 10.88
C VAL A 141 12.18 -8.76 9.94
N VAL A 142 12.12 -9.31 8.71
CA VAL A 142 13.16 -9.10 7.70
C VAL A 142 13.26 -7.61 7.31
N ALA A 143 12.14 -6.89 7.25
CA ALA A 143 12.15 -5.45 7.03
C ALA A 143 12.89 -4.71 8.15
N GLY A 144 12.67 -5.10 9.42
CA GLY A 144 13.42 -4.60 10.56
C GLY A 144 14.92 -4.87 10.47
N GLU A 145 15.33 -6.06 10.05
CA GLU A 145 16.74 -6.43 9.87
C GLU A 145 17.43 -5.69 8.72
N VAL A 146 16.74 -5.53 7.58
CA VAL A 146 17.31 -4.89 6.39
C VAL A 146 17.38 -3.38 6.54
N LEU A 147 16.35 -2.76 7.14
CA LEU A 147 16.23 -1.31 7.24
C LEU A 147 16.81 -0.76 8.54
N GLY A 148 16.80 -1.55 9.62
CA GLY A 148 17.20 -1.07 10.95
C GLY A 148 16.45 0.20 11.32
N THR A 149 17.19 1.27 11.63
CA THR A 149 16.64 2.60 11.94
C THR A 149 15.93 3.28 10.76
N ASP A 150 16.23 2.90 9.51
CA ASP A 150 15.55 3.49 8.35
C ASP A 150 14.08 3.07 8.27
N LEU A 151 13.68 2.03 9.00
CA LEU A 151 12.28 1.66 9.15
C LEU A 151 11.46 2.82 9.74
N ASP A 152 12.08 3.66 10.57
CA ASP A 152 11.43 4.81 11.21
C ASP A 152 11.15 5.95 10.20
N ALA A 153 11.73 5.87 9.00
CA ALA A 153 11.41 6.77 7.90
C ALA A 153 9.99 6.55 7.35
N PHE A 154 9.33 5.44 7.68
CA PHE A 154 7.97 5.09 7.26
C PHE A 154 6.96 5.42 8.35
N ALA A 155 5.98 6.27 8.00
CA ALA A 155 4.92 6.70 8.92
C ALA A 155 3.88 5.59 9.17
N ALA A 156 3.77 4.62 8.26
CA ALA A 156 2.97 3.44 8.49
C ALA A 156 3.56 2.20 7.82
N ILE A 157 3.51 1.08 8.53
CA ILE A 157 3.96 -0.21 8.06
C ILE A 157 2.80 -1.18 8.18
N VAL A 158 2.32 -1.66 7.04
CA VAL A 158 1.24 -2.63 6.95
C VAL A 158 1.85 -4.03 6.93
N ALA A 159 1.46 -4.86 7.88
CA ALA A 159 1.91 -6.24 7.97
C ALA A 159 0.78 -7.18 8.43
N PRO A 160 0.77 -8.46 7.99
CA PRO A 160 -0.19 -9.44 8.45
C PRO A 160 -0.15 -9.56 9.97
N CYS A 161 -1.29 -9.40 10.63
CA CYS A 161 -1.40 -9.53 12.07
C CYS A 161 -2.80 -9.99 12.44
N ASN A 162 -2.90 -11.22 12.94
CA ASN A 162 -4.12 -11.78 13.50
C ASN A 162 -3.78 -12.86 14.54
N SER A 163 -4.78 -13.33 15.28
CA SER A 163 -4.59 -14.30 16.36
C SER A 163 -4.14 -15.68 15.87
N LYS A 164 -4.33 -16.00 14.59
CA LYS A 164 -3.91 -17.27 13.95
C LYS A 164 -2.48 -17.23 13.40
N GLY A 165 -1.94 -16.05 13.06
CA GLY A 165 -0.55 -15.91 12.65
C GLY A 165 -0.26 -14.68 11.78
N TYR A 166 0.99 -14.61 11.31
CA TYR A 166 1.61 -13.44 10.67
C TYR A 166 2.06 -13.70 9.22
N LYS A 167 1.49 -14.75 8.60
CA LYS A 167 1.71 -15.27 7.24
C LYS A 167 3.12 -15.76 6.86
N MET A 168 4.25 -15.26 7.39
CA MET A 168 5.60 -15.79 7.09
C MET A 168 6.58 -15.81 8.29
N VAL A 169 7.75 -16.43 8.06
CA VAL A 169 8.91 -16.67 8.94
C VAL A 169 9.45 -15.37 9.56
N PRO A 170 10.05 -15.38 10.78
CA PRO A 170 10.50 -16.56 11.54
C PRO A 170 9.45 -17.18 12.45
N ASP A 171 8.90 -16.44 13.40
CA ASP A 171 7.97 -16.96 14.39
C ASP A 171 7.09 -15.84 14.96
N ARG A 172 6.01 -16.24 15.64
CA ARG A 172 5.05 -15.31 16.26
C ARG A 172 5.70 -14.35 17.26
N GLY A 173 6.61 -14.84 18.10
CA GLY A 173 7.24 -14.04 19.16
C GLY A 173 8.09 -12.92 18.56
N SER A 174 8.91 -13.25 17.56
CA SER A 174 9.73 -12.25 16.86
C SER A 174 8.87 -11.16 16.19
N CYS A 175 7.75 -11.54 15.56
CA CYS A 175 6.81 -10.58 14.99
C CYS A 175 6.19 -9.68 16.05
N GLU A 176 5.71 -10.26 17.17
CA GLU A 176 5.07 -9.50 18.25
C GLU A 176 6.06 -8.54 18.92
N ILE A 177 7.32 -8.95 19.16
CA ILE A 177 8.37 -8.06 19.68
C ILE A 177 8.56 -6.85 18.77
N LEU A 178 8.70 -7.07 17.47
CA LEU A 178 8.88 -5.97 16.52
C LEU A 178 7.65 -5.05 16.48
N LEU A 179 6.45 -5.63 16.37
CA LEU A 179 5.19 -4.90 16.33
C LEU A 179 5.00 -4.01 17.56
N LEU A 180 5.20 -4.58 18.75
CA LEU A 180 5.09 -3.86 20.03
C LEU A 180 6.14 -2.75 20.15
N SER A 181 7.35 -2.96 19.64
CA SER A 181 8.42 -1.95 19.70
C SER A 181 8.12 -0.67 18.90
N ARG A 182 7.17 -0.73 17.96
CA ARG A 182 6.79 0.36 17.03
C ARG A 182 5.28 0.38 16.77
N ALA A 183 4.49 0.13 17.80
CA ALA A 183 3.05 -0.11 17.66
C ALA A 183 2.31 1.09 17.02
N ASP A 184 2.80 2.30 17.27
CA ASP A 184 2.32 3.57 16.69
C ASP A 184 2.48 3.68 15.16
N ARG A 185 3.26 2.78 14.54
CA ARG A 185 3.52 2.76 13.09
C ARG A 185 2.90 1.57 12.39
N PHE A 186 2.66 0.47 13.11
CA PHE A 186 2.16 -0.75 12.49
C PHE A 186 0.65 -0.75 12.31
N TRP A 187 0.22 -1.17 11.12
CA TRP A 187 -1.17 -1.38 10.74
C TRP A 187 -1.39 -2.85 10.42
N ALA A 188 -2.35 -3.48 11.10
CA ALA A 188 -2.65 -4.89 10.89
C ALA A 188 -3.36 -5.10 9.55
N SER A 189 -2.82 -5.95 8.68
CA SER A 189 -3.55 -6.50 7.53
C SER A 189 -3.95 -7.95 7.78
N GLU A 190 -4.79 -8.51 6.91
CA GLU A 190 -5.18 -9.92 6.95
C GLU A 190 -5.86 -10.31 8.27
N ILE A 191 -6.60 -9.38 8.87
CA ILE A 191 -7.15 -9.55 10.23
C ILE A 191 -8.20 -10.67 10.32
N THR A 192 -8.81 -11.05 9.19
CA THR A 192 -9.79 -12.14 9.09
C THR A 192 -9.16 -13.48 8.77
N ALA A 193 -7.85 -13.55 8.53
CA ALA A 193 -7.13 -14.77 8.14
C ALA A 193 -7.83 -15.56 7.01
N GLY A 194 -8.31 -14.86 5.96
CA GLY A 194 -9.08 -15.49 4.88
C GLY A 194 -10.44 -16.01 5.35
N ALA A 195 -11.21 -15.14 6.03
CA ALA A 195 -12.53 -15.43 6.63
C ALA A 195 -12.54 -16.48 7.76
N SER A 196 -11.37 -16.95 8.19
CA SER A 196 -11.20 -17.87 9.30
C SER A 196 -11.37 -17.21 10.69
N LEU A 197 -11.42 -15.89 10.74
CA LEU A 197 -11.70 -15.06 11.92
C LEU A 197 -12.73 -13.99 11.54
N SER A 198 -13.59 -13.61 12.49
CA SER A 198 -14.44 -12.44 12.31
C SER A 198 -13.61 -11.16 12.29
N VAL A 199 -14.16 -10.10 11.69
CA VAL A 199 -13.55 -8.77 11.71
C VAL A 199 -13.34 -8.29 13.15
N GLU A 200 -14.32 -8.54 14.04
CA GLU A 200 -14.24 -8.17 15.46
C GLU A 200 -13.05 -8.85 16.15
N ALA A 201 -12.87 -10.15 15.92
CA ALA A 201 -11.75 -10.90 16.51
C ALA A 201 -10.40 -10.40 16.00
N GLY A 202 -10.31 -10.11 14.70
CA GLY A 202 -9.10 -9.54 14.09
C GLY A 202 -8.77 -8.15 14.65
N LEU A 203 -9.77 -7.27 14.76
CA LEU A 203 -9.62 -5.93 15.33
C LEU A 203 -9.25 -5.98 16.82
N ALA A 204 -9.85 -6.90 17.58
CA ALA A 204 -9.52 -7.10 18.99
C ALA A 204 -8.05 -7.47 19.17
N HIS A 205 -7.52 -8.39 18.34
CA HIS A 205 -6.12 -8.78 18.38
C HIS A 205 -5.17 -7.60 18.09
N ALA A 206 -5.47 -6.82 17.03
CA ALA A 206 -4.68 -5.63 16.70
C ALA A 206 -4.68 -4.58 17.84
N ARG A 207 -5.82 -4.40 18.52
CA ARG A 207 -5.95 -3.50 19.67
C ARG A 207 -5.16 -3.98 20.88
N THR A 208 -5.14 -5.28 21.16
CA THR A 208 -4.35 -5.86 22.26
C THR A 208 -2.85 -5.58 22.10
N LEU A 209 -2.37 -5.53 20.85
CA LEU A 209 -0.98 -5.19 20.53
C LEU A 209 -0.72 -3.66 20.44
N GLY A 210 -1.74 -2.83 20.67
CA GLY A 210 -1.62 -1.37 20.64
C GLY A 210 -1.31 -0.78 19.25
N LEU A 211 -1.63 -1.51 18.17
CA LEU A 211 -1.29 -1.11 16.81
C LEU A 211 -2.04 0.17 16.38
N ALA A 212 -1.40 0.97 15.53
CA ALA A 212 -1.93 2.23 15.00
C ALA A 212 -3.27 2.09 14.26
N GLY A 213 -3.54 0.90 13.71
CA GLY A 213 -4.81 0.59 13.11
C GLY A 213 -4.84 -0.77 12.44
N ALA A 214 -5.89 -1.00 11.65
CA ALA A 214 -6.07 -2.22 10.88
C ALA A 214 -6.70 -1.92 9.51
N MET A 215 -6.38 -2.77 8.54
CA MET A 215 -6.93 -2.72 7.20
C MET A 215 -8.09 -3.69 7.06
N LEU A 216 -9.21 -3.18 6.57
CA LEU A 216 -10.40 -3.96 6.23
C LEU A 216 -10.49 -4.10 4.72
N ASP A 217 -10.75 -5.32 4.25
CA ASP A 217 -11.15 -5.52 2.86
C ASP A 217 -12.53 -4.89 2.65
N PHE A 218 -12.73 -4.24 1.51
CA PHE A 218 -14.01 -3.69 1.10
C PHE A 218 -15.14 -4.72 1.20
N ARG A 219 -14.89 -5.99 0.88
CA ARG A 219 -15.89 -7.07 1.02
C ARG A 219 -16.32 -7.25 2.47
N GLY A 220 -15.37 -7.21 3.40
CA GLY A 220 -15.66 -7.28 4.83
C GLY A 220 -16.49 -6.08 5.31
N VAL A 221 -16.21 -4.89 4.78
CA VAL A 221 -17.01 -3.68 5.06
C VAL A 221 -18.42 -3.80 4.49
N GLU A 222 -18.55 -4.27 3.25
CA GLU A 222 -19.83 -4.46 2.56
C GLU A 222 -20.71 -5.50 3.29
N GLU A 223 -20.14 -6.63 3.70
CA GLU A 223 -20.83 -7.67 4.47
C GLU A 223 -21.36 -7.12 5.80
N GLN A 224 -20.53 -6.38 6.54
CA GLN A 224 -20.96 -5.76 7.79
C GLN A 224 -22.05 -4.69 7.58
N PHE A 225 -21.93 -3.89 6.52
CA PHE A 225 -22.93 -2.89 6.19
C PHE A 225 -24.28 -3.53 5.84
N ARG A 226 -24.27 -4.61 5.03
CA ARG A 226 -25.47 -5.38 4.70
C ARG A 226 -26.10 -6.03 5.93
N ALA A 227 -25.29 -6.65 6.79
CA ALA A 227 -25.76 -7.28 8.02
C ALA A 227 -26.48 -6.30 8.96
N ARG A 228 -26.01 -5.03 9.03
CA ARG A 228 -26.66 -3.96 9.79
C ARG A 228 -27.90 -3.38 9.12
N SER A 229 -27.98 -3.46 7.79
CA SER A 229 -29.08 -2.92 6.99
C SER A 229 -30.19 -3.94 6.73
N SER A 230 -29.97 -5.22 7.09
CA SER A 230 -31.01 -6.25 7.06
C SER A 230 -31.99 -6.02 8.23
N PRO A 231 -33.28 -5.78 7.95
CA PRO A 231 -34.29 -5.78 9.00
C PRO A 231 -34.43 -7.21 9.50
N ILE A 232 -33.95 -7.49 10.70
CA ILE A 232 -34.30 -8.73 11.39
C ILE A 232 -35.79 -8.62 11.72
N LEU A 233 -36.56 -9.56 11.17
CA LEU A 233 -37.85 -10.01 11.69
C LEU A 233 -37.89 -9.90 13.23
N GLY A 234 -38.78 -9.08 13.75
CA GLY A 234 -39.17 -9.13 15.16
C GLY A 234 -39.09 -7.79 15.86
N ALA A 235 -40.23 -7.11 15.88
CA ALA A 235 -40.56 -6.21 16.97
C ALA A 235 -40.33 -6.92 18.31
N ALA A 236 -39.40 -6.40 19.11
CA ALA A 236 -39.44 -6.51 20.55
C ALA A 236 -39.13 -5.11 21.09
N ALA A 237 -40.19 -4.45 21.53
CA ALA A 237 -40.16 -3.16 22.17
C ALA A 237 -39.17 -3.16 23.35
N LEU A 238 -38.31 -2.15 23.42
CA LEU A 238 -37.69 -1.75 24.69
C LEU A 238 -38.66 -0.76 25.35
N PRO A 239 -39.09 -0.99 26.61
CA PRO A 239 -39.88 -0.01 27.33
C PRO A 239 -39.00 1.17 27.73
N VAL A 240 -39.67 2.33 27.83
CA VAL A 240 -39.16 3.65 28.23
C VAL A 240 -38.45 3.60 29.58
#